data_AF-A0A7Y7QSS7-F1
#
_entry.id   AF-A0A7Y7QSS7-F1
#
_cell.length_a   1.000
_cell.length_b   1.000
_cell.length_c   1.000
_cell.angle_alpha   90.00
_cell.angle_beta   90.00
_cell.angle_gamma   90.00
#
_symmetry.space_group_name_H-M   'P 1'
#
loop_
_entity.id
_entity.type
_entity.pdbx_description
1 polymer ?
#
loop_
_entity_poly.entity_id
_entity_poly.type
_entity_poly.pdbx_seq_one_letter_code
_entity_poly.pdbx_strand_id
1 'polypeptide(L)'
;MTAIMLFLASIATWLLPFDPSTSFQSVESFELMIDLALMGGLITVALLANRFWPLWLAALHVLAIGIHGVRGFDAALMPWMYAAAGGKLAYPMIALLAMGVTRHRQRLARYGQDPDWILPWQDAR
;
A
#
# COMPACT_ATOMS: atom_id res chain seq x y z
N MET A 1 7.58 8.81 -4.68
CA MET A 1 6.32 9.04 -3.93
C MET A 1 5.75 7.76 -3.33
N THR A 2 5.41 6.73 -4.12
CA THR A 2 4.81 5.47 -3.60
C THR A 2 5.62 4.80 -2.49
N ALA A 3 6.95 4.73 -2.63
CA ALA A 3 7.82 4.18 -1.58
C ALA A 3 7.72 4.96 -0.25
N ILE A 4 7.64 6.29 -0.32
CA ILE A 4 7.49 7.16 0.85
C ILE A 4 6.13 6.90 1.51
N MET A 5 5.06 6.80 0.71
CA MET A 5 3.72 6.52 1.24
C MET A 5 3.68 5.18 2.00
N LEU A 6 4.23 4.12 1.40
CA LEU A 6 4.31 2.80 2.03
C LEU A 6 5.16 2.82 3.30
N PHE A 7 6.30 3.51 3.26
CA PHE A 7 7.18 3.66 4.42
C PHE A 7 6.50 4.42 5.55
N LEU A 8 5.87 5.57 5.27
CA LEU A 8 5.17 6.36 6.27
C LEU A 8 3.99 5.59 6.88
N ALA A 9 3.21 4.88 6.06
CA ALA A 9 2.13 4.02 6.56
C ALA A 9 2.68 2.91 7.47
N SER A 10 3.77 2.25 7.07
CA SER A 10 4.41 1.20 7.88
C SER A 10 4.92 1.74 9.22
N ILE A 11 5.53 2.93 9.22
CA ILE A 11 5.97 3.60 10.45
C ILE A 11 4.78 3.99 11.32
N ALA A 12 3.71 4.53 10.73
CA ALA A 12 2.50 4.89 11.46
C ALA A 12 1.87 3.66 12.14
N THR A 13 1.76 2.53 11.44
CA THR A 13 1.28 1.26 12.01
C THR A 13 2.20 0.74 13.11
N TRP A 14 3.52 0.79 12.89
CA TRP A 14 4.50 0.34 13.89
C TRP A 14 4.46 1.16 15.19
N LEU A 15 4.07 2.43 15.12
CA LEU A 15 3.92 3.31 16.29
C LEU A 15 2.61 3.09 17.05
N LEU A 16 1.67 2.29 16.54
CA LEU A 16 0.45 1.96 17.27
C LEU A 16 0.77 1.12 18.51
N PRO A 17 0.07 1.34 19.64
CA PRO A 17 0.23 0.50 20.82
C PRO A 17 -0.07 -0.96 20.52
N PHE A 18 0.80 -1.86 20.98
CA PHE A 18 0.61 -3.30 20.88
C PHE A 18 0.49 -3.93 22.26
N ASP A 19 -0.56 -4.71 22.46
CA ASP A 19 -0.81 -5.50 23.66
C ASP A 19 -1.19 -6.93 23.25
N PRO A 20 -0.38 -7.95 23.59
CA PRO A 20 -0.64 -9.34 23.22
C PRO A 20 -2.02 -9.89 23.64
N SER A 21 -2.64 -9.29 24.66
CA SER A 21 -3.93 -9.74 25.19
C SER A 21 -5.14 -9.16 24.46
N THR A 22 -5.01 -7.97 23.88
CA THR A 22 -6.12 -7.19 23.31
C THR A 22 -5.96 -6.88 21.82
N SER A 23 -4.73 -6.75 21.31
CA SER A 23 -4.49 -6.50 19.88
C SER A 23 -5.00 -7.64 19.01
N PHE A 24 -5.58 -7.28 17.87
CA PHE A 24 -6.19 -8.15 16.86
C PHE A 24 -7.40 -8.96 17.35
N GLN A 25 -7.91 -8.70 18.57
CA GLN A 25 -9.14 -9.28 19.12
C GLN A 25 -10.41 -8.59 18.61
N SER A 26 -10.27 -7.47 17.92
CA SER A 26 -11.32 -6.77 17.20
C SER A 26 -10.72 -6.15 15.94
N VAL A 27 -11.52 -5.42 15.16
CA VAL A 27 -10.97 -4.63 14.06
C VAL A 27 -10.01 -3.59 14.63
N GLU A 28 -8.80 -3.52 14.10
CA GLU A 28 -7.80 -2.51 14.43
C GLU A 28 -8.15 -1.19 13.72
N SER A 29 -9.10 -0.45 14.29
CA SER A 29 -9.67 0.75 13.67
C SER A 29 -8.62 1.81 13.27
N PHE A 30 -7.58 1.99 14.09
CA PHE A 30 -6.51 2.93 13.78
C PHE A 30 -5.63 2.46 12.61
N GLU A 31 -5.29 1.17 12.56
CA GLU A 31 -4.57 0.58 11.43
C GLU A 31 -5.41 0.65 10.15
N LEU A 32 -6.71 0.37 10.24
CA LEU A 32 -7.64 0.52 9.12
C LEU A 32 -7.68 1.97 8.60
N MET A 33 -7.67 2.99 9.49
CA MET A 33 -7.61 4.39 9.05
C MET A 33 -6.32 4.71 8.30
N ILE A 34 -5.18 4.17 8.73
CA ILE A 34 -3.90 4.31 8.04
C ILE A 34 -3.98 3.65 6.66
N ASP A 35 -4.53 2.44 6.59
CA ASP A 35 -4.68 1.70 5.33
C ASP A 35 -5.60 2.43 4.34
N LEU A 36 -6.70 3.03 4.80
CA LEU A 36 -7.59 3.84 3.98
C LEU A 36 -6.93 5.11 3.46
N ALA A 37 -6.13 5.80 4.30
CA ALA A 37 -5.37 6.96 3.87
C ALA A 37 -4.31 6.59 2.82
N LEU A 38 -3.58 5.49 3.04
CA LEU A 38 -2.64 4.95 2.07
C LEU A 38 -3.36 4.57 0.76
N MET A 39 -4.52 3.94 0.82
CA MET A 39 -5.33 3.60 -0.35
C MET A 39 -5.67 4.83 -1.19
N GLY A 40 -6.12 5.93 -0.57
CA GLY A 40 -6.38 7.19 -1.27
C GLY A 40 -5.16 7.70 -2.03
N GLY A 41 -3.98 7.62 -1.39
CA GLY A 41 -2.70 7.96 -2.02
C GLY A 41 -2.35 7.03 -3.19
N LEU A 42 -2.53 5.72 -3.04
CA LEU A 42 -2.24 4.72 -4.07
C LEU A 42 -3.16 4.84 -5.27
N ILE A 43 -4.47 5.07 -5.06
CA ILE A 43 -5.43 5.34 -6.14
C ILE A 43 -5.01 6.61 -6.89
N THR A 44 -4.66 7.67 -6.18
CA THR A 44 -4.19 8.92 -6.79
C THR A 44 -2.96 8.67 -7.69
N VAL A 45 -1.98 7.89 -7.22
CA VAL A 45 -0.83 7.50 -8.04
C VAL A 45 -1.26 6.64 -9.23
N ALA A 46 -2.13 5.65 -9.03
CA ALA A 46 -2.55 4.73 -10.08
C ALA A 46 -3.29 5.43 -11.23
N LEU A 47 -4.08 6.45 -10.92
CA LEU A 47 -4.84 7.22 -11.91
C LEU A 47 -3.98 8.24 -12.68
N LEU A 48 -2.93 8.78 -12.05
CA LEU A 48 -2.15 9.90 -12.61
C LEU A 48 -0.81 9.47 -13.20
N ALA A 49 -0.28 8.31 -12.82
CA ALA A 49 1.01 7.84 -13.29
C ALA A 49 0.93 7.27 -14.71
N ASN A 50 1.93 7.55 -15.56
CA ASN A 50 2.02 7.02 -16.91
C ASN A 50 2.54 5.56 -16.96
N ARG A 51 2.06 4.72 -16.03
CA ARG A 51 2.55 3.36 -15.82
C ARG A 51 1.52 2.51 -15.09
N PHE A 52 1.43 1.24 -15.45
CA PHE A 52 0.40 0.33 -14.95
C PHE A 52 0.70 -0.29 -13.57
N TRP A 53 1.97 -0.37 -13.16
CA TRP A 53 2.35 -1.08 -11.93
C TRP A 53 1.75 -0.50 -10.63
N PRO A 54 1.49 0.82 -10.47
CA PRO A 54 0.85 1.33 -9.27
C PRO A 54 -0.60 0.85 -9.09
N LEU A 55 -1.32 0.54 -10.18
CA LEU A 55 -2.66 -0.03 -10.12
C LEU A 55 -2.65 -1.42 -9.48
N TRP A 56 -1.68 -2.26 -9.82
CA TRP A 56 -1.48 -3.56 -9.17
C TRP A 56 -1.19 -3.41 -7.67
N LEU A 57 -0.45 -2.37 -7.28
CA LEU A 57 -0.14 -2.10 -5.89
C LEU A 57 -1.39 -1.64 -5.11
N ALA A 58 -2.21 -0.77 -5.72
CA ALA A 58 -3.51 -0.40 -5.18
C ALA A 58 -4.42 -1.64 -5.02
N ALA A 59 -4.48 -2.53 -6.02
CA ALA A 59 -5.28 -3.76 -5.94
C ALA A 59 -4.85 -4.68 -4.80
N LEU A 60 -3.54 -4.87 -4.60
CA LEU A 60 -3.02 -5.62 -3.44
C LEU A 60 -3.40 -4.94 -2.12
N HIS A 61 -3.38 -3.60 -2.07
CA HIS A 61 -3.75 -2.86 -0.87
C HIS A 61 -5.26 -2.95 -0.56
N VAL A 62 -6.11 -3.16 -1.57
CA VAL A 62 -7.54 -3.46 -1.34
C VAL A 62 -7.68 -4.77 -0.57
N LEU A 63 -6.83 -5.77 -0.85
CA LEU A 63 -6.84 -7.02 -0.10
C LEU A 63 -6.45 -6.81 1.37
N ALA A 64 -5.51 -5.90 1.65
CA ALA A 64 -5.12 -5.54 3.01
C ALA A 64 -6.29 -4.92 3.78
N ILE A 65 -7.02 -3.98 3.16
CA ILE A 65 -8.27 -3.44 3.72
C ILE A 65 -9.32 -4.53 3.90
N GLY A 66 -9.44 -5.45 2.94
CA GLY A 66 -10.37 -6.57 3.00
C GLY A 66 -10.17 -7.47 4.21
N ILE A 67 -8.95 -7.62 4.71
CA ILE A 67 -8.64 -8.42 5.90
C ILE A 67 -9.27 -7.82 7.16
N HIS A 68 -9.28 -6.49 7.30
CA HIS A 68 -10.04 -5.82 8.36
C HIS A 68 -11.55 -6.11 8.23
N GLY A 69 -12.05 -6.13 7.01
CA GLY A 69 -13.43 -6.53 6.70
C GLY A 69 -13.73 -7.94 7.18
N VAL A 70 -12.86 -8.92 6.89
CA VAL A 70 -13.02 -10.30 7.37
C VAL A 70 -13.07 -10.34 8.90
N ARG A 71 -12.19 -9.62 9.61
CA ARG A 71 -12.25 -9.52 11.08
C ARG A 71 -13.56 -8.91 11.57
N GLY A 72 -14.08 -7.90 10.86
CA GLY A 72 -15.35 -7.25 11.19
C GLY A 72 -16.57 -8.15 11.00
N PHE A 73 -16.53 -9.07 10.02
CA PHE A 73 -17.61 -10.03 9.75
C PHE A 73 -17.50 -11.32 10.58
N ASP A 74 -16.29 -11.80 10.84
CA ASP A 74 -16.03 -13.03 11.59
C ASP A 74 -15.32 -12.72 12.91
N ALA A 75 -16.11 -12.59 13.97
CA ALA A 75 -15.61 -12.38 15.33
C ALA A 75 -14.84 -13.60 15.88
N ALA A 76 -15.04 -14.79 15.30
CA ALA A 76 -14.35 -16.02 15.68
C ALA A 76 -13.01 -16.21 14.95
N LEU A 77 -12.66 -15.31 14.02
CA LEU A 77 -11.36 -15.32 13.36
C LEU A 77 -10.24 -15.31 14.42
N MET A 78 -9.23 -16.16 14.26
CA MET A 78 -8.13 -16.19 15.20
C MET A 78 -7.25 -14.92 15.07
N PRO A 79 -6.92 -14.22 16.16
CA PRO A 79 -6.17 -12.95 16.11
C PRO A 79 -4.85 -13.05 15.34
N TRP A 80 -4.12 -14.16 15.50
CA TRP A 80 -2.87 -14.38 14.78
C TRP A 80 -3.07 -14.51 13.26
N MET A 81 -4.22 -15.03 12.80
CA MET A 81 -4.53 -15.13 11.36
C MET A 81 -4.79 -13.74 10.79
N TYR A 82 -5.50 -12.90 11.53
CA TYR A 82 -5.74 -11.50 11.18
C TYR A 82 -4.43 -10.72 11.06
N ALA A 83 -3.60 -10.74 12.10
CA ALA A 83 -2.29 -10.09 12.10
C ALA A 83 -1.37 -10.62 10.99
N ALA A 84 -1.28 -11.95 10.83
CA ALA A 84 -0.41 -12.57 9.84
C ALA A 84 -0.87 -12.28 8.41
N ALA A 85 -2.17 -12.31 8.13
CA ALA A 85 -2.69 -12.01 6.80
C ALA A 85 -2.38 -10.55 6.43
N GLY A 86 -2.62 -9.60 7.35
CA GLY A 86 -2.34 -8.19 7.14
C GLY A 86 -0.86 -7.94 6.84
N GLY A 87 0.03 -8.41 7.72
CA GLY A 87 1.47 -8.23 7.55
C GLY A 87 2.06 -8.90 6.30
N LYS A 88 1.56 -10.08 5.92
CA LYS A 88 2.10 -10.84 4.77
C LYS A 88 1.84 -10.18 3.42
N LEU A 89 0.80 -9.36 3.29
CA LEU A 89 0.53 -8.64 2.04
C LEU A 89 1.56 -7.55 1.72
N ALA A 90 2.35 -7.11 2.71
CA ALA A 90 3.44 -6.16 2.46
C ALA A 90 4.53 -6.75 1.52
N TYR A 91 4.81 -8.05 1.60
CA TYR A 91 5.86 -8.69 0.79
C TYR A 91 5.61 -8.59 -0.73
N PRO A 92 4.44 -9.00 -1.28
CA PRO A 92 4.18 -8.82 -2.70
C PRO A 92 4.11 -7.34 -3.11
N MET A 93 3.67 -6.43 -2.25
CA MET A 93 3.69 -4.99 -2.53
C MET A 93 5.12 -4.44 -2.68
N ILE A 94 6.03 -4.81 -1.77
CA ILE A 94 7.45 -4.41 -1.82
C ILE A 94 8.12 -5.01 -3.06
N ALA A 95 7.85 -6.28 -3.37
CA ALA A 95 8.37 -6.92 -4.58
C ALA A 95 7.90 -6.19 -5.85
N LEU A 96 6.62 -5.83 -5.91
CA LEU A 96 6.05 -5.07 -7.02
C LEU A 96 6.63 -3.66 -7.14
N LEU A 97 6.83 -2.97 -6.03
CA LEU A 97 7.49 -1.67 -5.99
C LEU A 97 8.92 -1.76 -6.53
N ALA A 98 9.72 -2.71 -6.04
CA ALA A 98 11.09 -2.93 -6.50
C ALA A 98 11.13 -3.23 -8.00
N MET A 99 10.23 -4.10 -8.47
CA MET A 99 10.05 -4.39 -9.89
C MET A 99 9.68 -3.16 -10.72
N GLY A 100 8.79 -2.30 -10.23
CA GLY A 100 8.38 -1.06 -10.90
C GLY A 100 9.53 -0.07 -11.03
N VAL A 101 10.29 0.12 -9.96
CA VAL A 101 11.48 1.00 -9.92
C VAL A 101 12.57 0.50 -10.86
N THR A 102 12.89 -0.79 -10.84
CA THR A 102 13.93 -1.35 -11.72
C THR A 102 13.56 -1.19 -13.20
N ARG A 103 12.30 -1.46 -13.57
CA ARG A 103 11.85 -1.28 -14.97
C ARG A 103 11.89 0.19 -15.41
N HIS A 104 11.53 1.11 -14.53
CA HIS A 104 11.64 2.55 -14.80
C HIS A 104 13.09 2.96 -15.06
N ARG A 105 14.02 2.54 -14.18
CA ARG A 105 15.46 2.82 -14.36
C ARG A 105 16.01 2.25 -15.66
N GLN A 106 15.58 1.05 -16.05
CA GLN A 106 15.98 0.42 -17.32
C GLN A 106 15.47 1.20 -18.54
N ARG A 107 14.22 1.67 -18.54
CA ARG A 107 13.69 2.51 -19.62
C ARG A 107 14.42 3.84 -19.71
N LEU A 108 14.67 4.49 -18.58
CA LEU A 108 15.39 5.75 -18.52
C LEU A 108 16.82 5.61 -19.09
N ALA A 109 17.52 4.52 -18.75
CA ALA A 109 18.84 4.22 -19.29
C ALA A 109 18.83 3.91 -20.80
N ARG A 110 17.74 3.34 -21.33
CA ARG A 110 17.64 2.94 -22.75
C ARG A 110 17.16 4.06 -23.67
N TYR A 111 16.21 4.88 -23.20
CA TYR A 111 15.49 5.85 -24.05
C TYR A 111 15.76 7.31 -23.65
N GLY A 112 16.47 7.55 -22.54
CA GLY A 112 16.82 8.90 -22.06
C GLY A 112 15.66 9.70 -21.44
N GLN A 113 14.41 9.34 -21.74
CA GLN A 113 13.20 9.96 -21.19
C GLN A 113 12.15 8.89 -20.84
N ASP A 114 11.53 9.00 -19.67
CA ASP A 114 10.40 8.18 -19.22
C ASP A 114 9.47 9.06 -18.37
N PRO A 115 8.41 9.67 -18.94
CA PRO A 115 7.53 10.57 -18.21
C PRO A 115 6.85 9.86 -17.03
N ASP A 116 6.93 10.45 -15.84
CA ASP A 116 6.38 9.84 -14.62
C ASP A 116 4.85 9.99 -14.51
N TRP A 117 4.28 11.01 -15.14
CA TRP A 117 2.90 11.46 -15.00
C TRP A 117 2.25 11.66 -16.36
N ILE A 118 0.94 11.42 -16.44
CA ILE A 118 0.16 11.60 -17.67
C ILE A 118 0.05 13.10 -18.02
N LEU A 119 -0.04 13.97 -17.01
CA LEU A 119 -0.01 15.42 -17.17
C LEU A 119 1.40 15.94 -16.85
N PRO A 120 2.06 16.69 -17.76
CA PRO A 120 3.31 17.36 -17.46
C PRO A 120 3.05 18.46 -16.44
N TRP A 121 3.65 18.37 -15.25
CA TRP A 121 3.64 19.47 -14.26
C TRP A 121 4.30 20.77 -14.78
N GLN A 122 4.94 20.71 -15.96
CA GLN A 122 5.55 21.85 -16.65
C GLN A 122 4.52 22.75 -17.36
N ASP A 123 3.34 22.22 -17.70
CA ASP A 123 2.30 22.98 -18.42
C ASP A 123 1.31 23.69 -17.46
N ALA A 124 1.53 23.57 -16.14
CA ALA A 124 0.68 24.14 -15.09
C ALA A 124 1.23 25.45 -14.50
N ARG A 125 2.13 26.14 -15.23
CA ARG A 125 2.69 27.46 -14.86
C ARG A 125 2.28 28.54 -15.84
#